data_AF-A0A3L6PCX7-F1
#
_entry.id   AF-A0A3L6PCX7-F1
#
_cell.length_a   1.000
_cell.length_b   1.000
_cell.length_c   1.000
_cell.angle_alpha   90.00
_cell.angle_beta   90.00
_cell.angle_gamma   90.00
#
_symmetry.space_group_name_H-M   'P 1'
#
loop_
_entity.id
_entity.type
_entity.pdbx_description
1 polymer ?
#
loop_
_entity_poly.entity_id
_entity_poly.type
_entity_poly.pdbx_seq_one_letter_code
_entity_poly.pdbx_strand_id
1 'polypeptide(L)' 'MDPRFNGEWSASEIETVKSHIAGNNTNTYANNMNKKHTDIVDELQAIFSLKEKHQVTNLYVELMMEMMHRMQGSKINLV' A
#
# COMPACT_ATOMS: atom_id res chain seq x y z
N MET A 1 11.38 2.79 -13.12
CA MET A 1 10.42 3.33 -12.14
C MET A 1 9.03 3.25 -12.72
N ASP A 2 8.01 3.00 -11.89
CA ASP A 2 6.62 3.04 -12.34
C ASP A 2 6.26 4.50 -12.71
N PRO A 3 5.76 4.74 -13.93
CA PRO A 3 5.47 6.09 -14.40
C PRO A 3 4.38 6.81 -13.59
N ARG A 4 3.55 6.09 -12.81
CA ARG A 4 2.56 6.69 -11.89
C ARG A 4 3.21 7.53 -10.80
N PHE A 5 4.41 7.16 -10.39
CA PHE A 5 5.11 7.78 -9.27
C PHE A 5 6.14 8.83 -9.71
N ASN A 6 6.15 9.24 -11.00
CA ASN A 6 7.01 10.30 -11.55
C ASN A 6 8.51 10.22 -11.17
N GLY A 7 9.03 9.03 -10.83
CA GLY A 7 10.40 8.86 -10.35
C GLY A 7 10.64 9.27 -8.88
N GLU A 8 9.61 9.70 -8.16
CA GLU A 8 9.65 10.02 -6.73
C GLU A 8 10.00 8.79 -5.86
N TRP A 9 9.64 7.61 -6.35
CA TRP A 9 9.81 6.33 -5.66
C TRP A 9 10.61 5.34 -6.50
N SER A 10 11.57 4.69 -5.84
CA SER A 10 12.33 3.61 -6.43
C SER A 10 11.56 2.29 -6.47
N ALA A 11 11.98 1.39 -7.36
CA ALA A 11 11.38 0.06 -7.46
C ALA A 11 11.45 -0.71 -6.13
N SER A 12 12.58 -0.62 -5.41
CA SER A 12 12.76 -1.23 -4.09
C SER A 12 11.90 -0.59 -3.01
N GLU A 13 11.72 0.73 -3.04
CA GLU A 13 10.81 1.41 -2.10
C GLU A 13 9.35 0.97 -2.34
N ILE A 14 8.92 0.90 -3.61
CA ILE A 14 7.58 0.41 -3.99
C ILE A 14 7.38 -1.04 -3.53
N GLU A 15 8.37 -1.90 -3.74
CA GLU A 15 8.32 -3.31 -3.30
C GLU A 15 8.24 -3.44 -1.77
N THR A 16 8.98 -2.61 -1.05
CA THR A 16 8.94 -2.53 0.41
C THR A 16 7.52 -2.18 0.89
N VAL A 17 6.92 -1.14 0.31
CA VAL A 17 5.54 -0.73 0.66
C VAL A 17 4.53 -1.84 0.33
N LYS A 18 4.61 -2.45 -0.86
CA LYS A 18 3.74 -3.57 -1.24
C LYS A 18 3.85 -4.75 -0.27
N SER A 19 5.06 -5.11 0.14
CA SER A 19 5.30 -6.19 1.10
C SER A 19 4.73 -5.85 2.48
N HIS A 20 4.91 -4.61 2.93
CA HIS A 20 4.38 -4.11 4.20
C HIS A 20 2.85 -4.12 4.23
N ILE A 21 2.21 -3.70 3.13
CA ILE A 21 0.75 -3.77 2.96
C ILE A 21 0.28 -5.24 2.94
N ALA A 22 0.96 -6.12 2.18
CA ALA A 22 0.60 -7.53 2.08
C ALA A 22 0.67 -8.26 3.43
N GLY A 23 1.72 -8.02 4.21
CA GLY A 23 1.91 -8.61 5.54
C GLY A 23 0.85 -8.19 6.55
N ASN A 24 0.28 -6.99 6.40
CA ASN A 24 -0.81 -6.50 7.25
C ASN A 24 -2.21 -6.95 6.76
N ASN A 25 -2.37 -7.18 5.45
CA ASN A 25 -3.64 -7.61 4.84
C ASN A 25 -3.97 -9.10 5.08
N THR A 26 -2.98 -9.97 5.31
CA THR A 26 -3.19 -11.41 5.56
C THR A 26 -3.91 -11.73 6.87
N ASN A 27 -4.01 -10.77 7.79
CA ASN A 27 -4.52 -11.00 9.15
C ASN A 27 -5.93 -10.45 9.42
N THR A 28 -6.64 -9.91 8.42
CA THR A 28 -7.72 -8.94 8.74
C THR A 28 -8.90 -8.90 7.77
N TYR A 29 -9.81 -9.86 7.84
CA TYR A 29 -11.16 -9.69 7.27
C TYR A 29 -12.20 -9.17 8.28
N ALA A 30 -11.84 -8.92 9.55
CA ALA A 30 -12.85 -8.82 10.61
C ALA A 30 -12.72 -7.71 11.67
N ASN A 31 -11.69 -6.83 11.70
CA ASN A 31 -11.63 -5.86 12.81
C ASN A 31 -10.99 -4.50 12.48
N ASN A 32 -11.74 -3.43 12.83
CA ASN A 32 -11.39 -2.01 12.90
C ASN A 32 -10.35 -1.50 11.88
N MET A 33 -10.77 -1.31 10.63
CA MET A 33 -9.91 -0.94 9.50
C MET A 33 -9.25 0.44 9.66
N ASN A 34 -9.96 1.44 10.20
CA ASN A 34 -9.45 2.81 10.23
C ASN A 34 -8.18 2.97 11.08
N LYS A 35 -8.14 2.32 12.26
CA LYS A 35 -6.97 2.40 13.14
C LYS A 35 -5.74 1.74 12.51
N LYS A 36 -5.92 0.60 11.84
CA LYS A 36 -4.84 -0.13 11.16
C LYS A 36 -4.25 0.63 9.98
N HIS A 37 -5.07 1.38 9.23
CA HIS A 37 -4.56 2.19 8.12
C HIS A 37 -3.65 3.32 8.62
N THR A 38 -4.02 3.98 9.72
CA THR A 38 -3.15 4.98 10.36
C THR A 38 -1.85 4.35 10.86
N ASP A 39 -1.91 3.21 11.55
CA ASP A 39 -0.72 2.52 12.06
C ASP A 39 0.23 2.15 10.90
N ILE A 40 -0.28 1.64 9.77
CA ILE A 40 0.53 1.30 8.59
C ILE A 40 1.19 2.55 7.99
N VAL A 41 0.46 3.65 7.85
CA VAL A 41 1.01 4.90 7.30
C VAL A 41 2.11 5.46 8.21
N ASP A 42 1.94 5.39 9.53
CA ASP A 42 2.94 5.86 10.47
C ASP A 42 4.19 4.94 10.49
N GLU A 43 4.02 3.62 10.34
CA GLU A 43 5.14 2.68 10.15
C GLU A 43 5.91 2.95 8.85
N LEU A 44 5.19 3.17 7.74
CA LEU A 44 5.81 3.55 6.46
C LEU A 44 6.51 4.91 6.57
N GLN A 45 5.97 5.86 7.33
CA GLN A 45 6.62 7.15 7.59
C GLN A 45 7.92 6.99 8.38
N ALA A 46 7.98 6.05 9.32
CA ALA A 46 9.22 5.75 10.06
C ALA A 46 10.28 5.13 9.14
N ILE A 47 9.89 4.24 8.23
CA ILE A 47 10.78 3.63 7.22
C ILE A 47 11.30 4.68 6.25
N PHE A 48 10.43 5.58 5.78
CA PHE A 48 10.73 6.63 4.80
C PHE A 48 10.77 8.01 5.46
N SER A 49 11.54 8.15 6.54
CA SER A 49 11.61 9.40 7.34
C SER A 49 12.06 10.64 6.56
N LEU A 50 12.75 10.46 5.43
CA LEU A 50 13.18 11.55 4.55
C LEU A 50 12.12 11.98 3.53
N LYS A 51 11.00 11.26 3.42
CA LYS A 51 9.88 11.59 2.53
C LYS A 51 8.85 12.42 3.28
N GLU A 52 8.18 13.30 2.55
CA GLU A 52 7.08 14.07 3.11
C GLU A 52 5.88 13.15 3.39
N LYS A 53 5.16 13.45 4.48
CA LYS A 53 4.03 12.61 4.91
C LYS A 53 2.95 12.42 3.85
N HIS A 54 2.72 13.43 3.02
CA HIS A 54 1.76 13.35 1.94
C HIS A 54 2.23 12.40 0.82
N GLN A 55 3.54 12.33 0.53
CA GLN A 55 4.09 11.41 -0.47
C GLN A 55 3.89 9.96 -0.01
N VAL A 56 4.21 9.66 1.25
CA VAL A 56 4.02 8.33 1.87
C VAL A 56 2.54 7.93 1.85
N THR A 57 1.65 8.86 2.23
CA THR A 57 0.21 8.63 2.27
C THR A 57 -0.37 8.36 0.87
N ASN A 58 0.03 9.15 -0.13
CA ASN A 58 -0.42 8.98 -1.51
C ASN A 58 0.01 7.62 -2.07
N LEU A 59 1.28 7.26 -1.88
CA LEU A 59 1.81 5.96 -2.32
C LEU A 59 1.06 4.79 -1.66
N TYR A 60 0.81 4.89 -0.35
CA TYR A 60 0.05 3.88 0.38
C TYR A 60 -1.35 3.67 -0.22
N VAL A 61 -2.09 4.75 -0.44
CA VAL A 61 -3.46 4.70 -0.97
C VAL A 61 -3.48 4.11 -2.38
N GLU A 62 -2.59 4.55 -3.27
CA GLU A 62 -2.50 4.04 -4.64
C GLU A 62 -2.19 2.53 -4.69
N LEU A 63 -1.21 2.09 -3.90
CA LEU A 63 -0.81 0.68 -3.86
C LEU A 63 -1.86 -0.21 -3.19
N MET A 64 -2.51 0.29 -2.13
CA MET A 64 -3.59 -0.41 -1.46
C MET A 64 -4.78 -0.61 -2.41
N MET A 65 -5.19 0.42 -3.15
CA MET A 65 -6.22 0.30 -4.18
C MET A 65 -5.84 -0.66 -5.30
N GLU A 66 -4.59 -0.59 -5.80
CA GLU A 66 -4.09 -1.53 -6.82
C GLU A 66 -4.21 -2.99 -6.33
N MET A 67 -3.79 -3.26 -5.09
CA MET A 67 -3.83 -4.60 -4.51
C MET A 67 -5.26 -5.06 -4.23
N MET A 68 -6.15 -4.18 -3.76
CA MET A 68 -7.57 -4.49 -3.59
C MET A 68 -8.25 -4.84 -4.92
N HIS A 69 -8.00 -4.07 -5.99
CA HIS A 69 -8.54 -4.36 -7.31
C HIS A 69 -8.03 -5.68 -7.87
N ARG A 70 -6.75 -6.02 -7.70
CA ARG A 70 -6.21 -7.33 -8.10
C ARG A 70 -6.86 -8.49 -7.32
N MET A 71 -7.14 -8.29 -6.04
CA MET A 71 -7.78 -9.29 -5.19
C MET A 71 -9.26 -9.51 -5.53
N GLN A 72 -9.99 -8.44 -5.89
CA GLN A 72 -11.41 -8.53 -6.28
C GLN A 72 -11.59 -8.96 -7.75
N GLY A 73 -10.70 -8.55 -8.65
CA GLY A 73 -10.72 -8.90 -10.08
C GLY A 73 -10.49 -10.38 -10.36
N SER A 74 -9.98 -11.14 -9.38
CA SER A 74 -9.83 -12.60 -9.49
C SER A 74 -11.16 -13.38 -9.41
N LYS A 75 -12.31 -12.70 -9.21
CA LYS A 75 -13.64 -13.35 -9.13
C LYS A 75 -14.47 -13.33 -10.42
N ILE A 76 -14.04 -12.65 -11.47
CA ILE A 76 -14.78 -12.54 -12.74
C ILE A 76 -14.06 -13.29 -13.85
N ASN A 77 -14.08 -14.63 -13.75
CA ASN A 77 -13.92 -15.55 -14.88
C ASN A 77 -14.63 -16.87 -14.50
N LEU A 78 -15.95 -16.80 -14.39
CA LEU A 78 -16.81 -17.99 -14.42
C LEU A 78 -18.12 -17.63 -15.11
N VAL A 79 -18.08 -17.58 -16.44
CA VAL A 79 -19.24 -17.77 -17.31
C VAL A 79 -18.79 -18.61 -18.50
#